data_AF-A0A672UB80-F1
#
_entry.id   AF-A0A672UB80-F1
#
_cell.length_a   1.000
_cell.length_b   1.000
_cell.length_c   1.000
_cell.angle_alpha   90.00
_cell.angle_beta   90.00
_cell.angle_gamma   90.00
#
_symmetry.space_group_name_H-M   'P 1'
#
loop_
_entity.id
_entity.type
_entity.pdbx_description
1 polymer ?
#
loop_
_entity_poly.entity_id
_entity_poly.type
_entity_poly.pdbx_seq_one_letter_code
_entity_poly.pdbx_strand_id
1 'polypeptide(L)'
;MADDFGFFSSSEAAGAEEDPAAAFLAQQESEIAGIENDEGFGPTDGESATAPAGQAAQPEPAGFQNGGTTVNGDVFQESNGPTDAYAAIAKADRLTQEPESIRKWREEQKKRLEELDAASKVTEQEWREKAKKDLEEWNLRQNEQMEKNRANNRASEEAFLKESKEETPGSEWEKVAQLCDFNPKSSKQSKDVSRMRSVLISLKQTPLSR
;
A
#
# COMPACT_ATOMS: atom_id res chain seq x y z
N MET A 1 -17.93 -40.11 -17.23
CA MET A 1 -18.70 -40.48 -16.03
C MET A 1 -18.43 -39.37 -15.03
N ALA A 2 -19.31 -38.37 -14.84
CA ALA A 2 -20.63 -38.46 -14.21
C ALA A 2 -20.50 -39.07 -12.81
N ASP A 3 -20.94 -38.54 -11.68
CA ASP A 3 -21.67 -37.35 -11.19
C ASP A 3 -21.59 -37.55 -9.65
N ASP A 4 -21.35 -36.52 -8.82
CA ASP A 4 -21.95 -36.44 -7.46
C ASP A 4 -21.63 -35.08 -6.80
N PHE A 5 -22.32 -34.03 -7.25
CA PHE A 5 -22.53 -32.82 -6.46
C PHE A 5 -24.03 -32.51 -6.55
N GLY A 6 -24.85 -33.32 -5.86
CA GLY A 6 -26.28 -33.05 -5.67
C GLY A 6 -26.44 -31.71 -4.93
N PHE A 7 -26.95 -30.66 -5.57
CA PHE A 7 -28.34 -30.39 -5.97
C PHE A 7 -29.21 -29.88 -4.81
N PHE A 8 -29.46 -28.55 -4.84
CA PHE A 8 -30.76 -27.87 -4.60
C PHE A 8 -31.24 -27.81 -3.13
N SER A 9 -31.84 -26.76 -2.58
CA SER A 9 -32.23 -25.40 -2.97
C SER A 9 -33.10 -24.89 -1.82
N SER A 10 -32.97 -23.61 -1.49
CA SER A 10 -34.07 -22.72 -1.06
C SER A 10 -33.45 -21.36 -0.80
N SER A 11 -33.73 -20.39 -1.67
CA SER A 11 -34.82 -19.41 -1.50
C SER A 11 -34.33 -18.28 -0.60
N GLU A 12 -33.72 -17.24 -1.17
CA GLU A 12 -34.41 -16.04 -1.66
C GLU A 12 -34.71 -15.04 -0.52
N ALA A 13 -34.26 -13.79 -0.76
CA ALA A 13 -34.56 -12.56 -0.04
C ALA A 13 -34.00 -12.40 1.39
N ALA A 14 -32.89 -11.69 1.50
CA ALA A 14 -32.73 -10.64 2.51
C ALA A 14 -31.83 -9.56 1.92
N GLY A 15 -32.37 -8.34 1.85
CA GLY A 15 -31.81 -7.24 1.07
C GLY A 15 -30.40 -6.87 1.48
N ALA A 16 -29.73 -6.17 0.57
CA ALA A 16 -28.69 -5.22 0.92
C ALA A 16 -29.27 -4.28 1.99
N GLU A 17 -29.06 -4.59 3.26
CA GLU A 17 -28.95 -3.54 4.27
C GLU A 17 -27.63 -2.84 3.95
N GLU A 18 -27.69 -1.90 3.00
CA GLU A 18 -26.69 -0.86 2.88
C GLU A 18 -26.58 -0.21 4.26
N ASP A 19 -25.49 -0.52 4.96
CA ASP A 19 -25.13 0.17 6.18
C ASP A 19 -25.14 1.67 5.85
N PRO A 20 -26.00 2.48 6.50
CA PRO A 20 -26.06 3.92 6.23
C PRO A 20 -24.69 4.60 6.44
N ALA A 21 -23.79 4.02 7.24
CA ALA A 21 -22.41 4.48 7.37
C ALA A 21 -21.57 4.16 6.12
N ALA A 22 -21.76 2.99 5.49
CA ALA A 22 -21.07 2.60 4.26
C ALA A 22 -21.52 3.45 3.06
N ALA A 23 -22.83 3.75 2.97
CA ALA A 23 -23.36 4.65 1.94
C ALA A 23 -22.79 6.08 2.08
N PHE A 24 -22.65 6.59 3.32
CA PHE A 24 -22.06 7.90 3.59
C PHE A 24 -20.56 7.96 3.24
N LEU A 25 -19.80 6.92 3.57
CA LEU A 25 -18.38 6.84 3.21
C LEU A 25 -18.17 6.77 1.69
N ALA A 26 -18.97 5.96 0.98
CA ALA A 26 -18.93 5.90 -0.48
C ALA A 26 -19.31 7.24 -1.13
N GLN A 27 -20.30 7.94 -0.56
CA GLN A 27 -20.68 9.27 -1.01
C GLN A 27 -19.53 10.29 -0.81
N GLN A 28 -18.87 10.28 0.35
CA GLN A 28 -17.69 11.14 0.60
C GLN A 28 -16.50 10.81 -0.31
N GLU A 29 -16.24 9.53 -0.58
CA GLU A 29 -15.19 9.11 -1.51
C GLU A 29 -15.45 9.64 -2.93
N SER A 30 -16.71 9.60 -3.39
CA SER A 30 -17.09 10.14 -4.70
C SER A 30 -17.00 11.68 -4.76
N GLU A 31 -17.27 12.37 -3.66
CA GLU A 31 -17.17 13.84 -3.57
C GLU A 31 -15.70 14.29 -3.59
N ILE A 32 -14.79 13.56 -2.91
CA ILE A 32 -13.34 13.84 -2.92
C ILE A 32 -12.72 13.50 -4.29
N ALA A 33 -13.11 12.38 -4.91
CA ALA A 33 -12.64 11.99 -6.23
C ALA A 33 -13.06 12.98 -7.35
N GLY A 34 -14.13 13.75 -7.11
CA GLY A 34 -14.56 14.85 -8.00
C GLY A 34 -13.65 16.08 -7.95
N ILE A 35 -12.86 16.25 -6.88
CA ILE A 35 -11.97 17.42 -6.69
C ILE A 35 -10.55 17.12 -7.21
N GLU A 36 -10.12 15.85 -7.21
CA GLU A 36 -8.78 15.45 -7.69
C GLU A 36 -8.65 15.46 -9.22
N ASN A 37 -9.77 15.47 -9.95
CA ASN A 37 -9.79 15.41 -11.42
C ASN A 37 -9.98 16.78 -12.10
N ASP A 38 -9.98 17.89 -11.34
CA ASP A 38 -9.95 19.25 -11.90
C ASP A 38 -8.51 19.80 -11.83
N GLU A 39 -7.81 19.69 -12.95
CA GLU A 39 -6.48 20.26 -13.17
C GLU A 39 -6.49 21.78 -12.97
N GLY A 40 -6.17 22.26 -11.76
CA GLY A 40 -6.40 23.67 -11.47
C GLY A 40 -5.58 24.38 -10.40
N PHE A 41 -4.50 23.81 -9.83
CA PHE A 41 -3.65 24.60 -8.93
C PHE A 41 -2.15 24.25 -9.06
N GLY A 42 -1.50 24.92 -10.01
CA GLY A 42 -0.05 25.12 -10.00
C GLY A 42 0.39 26.11 -8.91
N PRO A 43 1.68 26.11 -8.53
CA PRO A 43 2.16 26.86 -7.37
C PRO A 43 2.25 28.35 -7.70
N THR A 44 1.60 29.21 -6.91
CA THR A 44 1.86 30.65 -6.92
C THR A 44 2.15 31.14 -5.51
N ASP A 45 3.41 31.50 -5.31
CA ASP A 45 3.92 32.31 -4.21
C ASP A 45 3.28 33.71 -4.20
N GLY A 46 3.12 34.29 -2.99
CA GLY A 46 3.23 35.75 -2.81
C GLY A 46 2.04 36.52 -2.19
N GLU A 47 2.19 36.80 -0.89
CA GLU A 47 1.88 38.08 -0.20
C GLU A 47 0.47 38.52 0.27
N SER A 48 0.47 38.90 1.57
CA SER A 48 -0.23 40.00 2.26
C SER A 48 -1.74 39.97 2.59
N ALA A 49 -1.98 39.78 3.89
CA ALA A 49 -2.77 40.61 4.82
C ALA A 49 -4.21 41.06 4.47
N THR A 50 -5.16 40.77 5.36
CA THR A 50 -5.88 41.78 6.18
C THR A 50 -6.88 41.10 7.13
N ALA A 51 -6.82 41.48 8.41
CA ALA A 51 -7.83 41.17 9.42
C ALA A 51 -8.78 42.37 9.57
N PRO A 52 -10.05 42.19 9.96
CA PRO A 52 -10.84 43.26 10.54
C PRO A 52 -11.13 43.03 12.03
N ALA A 53 -11.05 44.12 12.80
CA ALA A 53 -11.40 44.25 14.20
C ALA A 53 -12.50 45.31 14.39
N GLY A 54 -13.32 45.16 15.45
CA GLY A 54 -14.20 46.18 16.05
C GLY A 54 -15.64 46.19 15.50
N GLN A 55 -16.72 46.41 16.26
CA GLN A 55 -16.89 47.15 17.52
C GLN A 55 -18.14 46.69 18.30
N ALA A 56 -18.12 46.98 19.60
CA ALA A 56 -19.13 46.71 20.61
C ALA A 56 -20.30 47.74 20.64
N ALA A 57 -21.45 47.35 21.20
CA ALA A 57 -22.34 48.24 21.95
C ALA A 57 -23.18 47.44 22.97
N GLN A 58 -23.25 47.97 24.19
CA GLN A 58 -23.84 47.44 25.43
C GLN A 58 -25.31 47.95 25.63
N PRO A 59 -26.04 47.47 26.68
CA PRO A 59 -27.50 47.33 26.77
C PRO A 59 -28.20 48.45 27.57
N GLU A 60 -29.54 48.35 27.77
CA GLU A 60 -30.32 48.82 28.95
C GLU A 60 -31.87 48.58 28.76
N PRO A 61 -32.76 48.72 29.79
CA PRO A 61 -33.69 47.67 30.23
C PRO A 61 -35.18 48.09 30.39
N ALA A 62 -36.06 47.15 30.74
CA ALA A 62 -37.36 47.33 31.43
C ALA A 62 -37.89 45.92 31.84
N GLY A 63 -38.50 45.59 32.98
CA GLY A 63 -39.09 46.32 34.09
C GLY A 63 -40.38 45.60 34.54
N PHE A 64 -40.33 44.91 35.70
CA PHE A 64 -41.43 44.53 36.65
C PHE A 64 -42.66 43.70 36.20
N GLN A 65 -42.99 42.58 36.87
CA GLN A 65 -43.92 42.54 38.04
C GLN A 65 -44.14 41.13 38.64
N ASN A 66 -44.45 41.16 39.94
CA ASN A 66 -44.65 40.15 40.99
C ASN A 66 -45.91 39.26 40.83
N GLY A 67 -45.89 38.04 41.38
CA GLY A 67 -47.11 37.27 41.66
C GLY A 67 -46.83 35.87 42.21
N GLY A 68 -46.84 35.73 43.54
CA GLY A 68 -46.71 34.44 44.23
C GLY A 68 -48.03 33.66 44.42
N THR A 69 -47.84 32.44 44.93
CA THR A 69 -48.74 31.59 45.75
C THR A 69 -49.84 30.70 45.11
N THR A 70 -49.53 29.38 45.13
CA THR A 70 -50.33 28.19 45.58
C THR A 70 -51.59 27.72 44.83
N VAL A 71 -51.70 26.40 44.55
CA VAL A 71 -52.73 25.45 45.08
C VAL A 71 -52.80 24.11 44.31
N ASN A 72 -53.05 23.01 45.05
CA ASN A 72 -53.32 21.59 44.71
C ASN A 72 -52.08 20.66 44.69
N GLY A 73 -51.86 19.69 45.59
CA GLY A 73 -52.74 19.04 46.56
C GLY A 73 -52.82 17.54 46.28
N ASP A 74 -51.78 16.76 46.63
CA ASP A 74 -51.97 15.34 46.96
C ASP A 74 -51.02 14.96 48.10
N VAL A 75 -51.60 14.46 49.18
CA VAL A 75 -50.96 14.13 50.46
C VAL A 75 -50.53 12.68 50.39
N PHE A 76 -49.24 12.42 50.16
CA PHE A 76 -48.70 11.08 50.37
C PHE A 76 -48.48 10.86 51.87
N GLN A 77 -49.33 9.98 52.43
CA GLN A 77 -49.26 9.48 53.78
C GLN A 77 -48.08 8.50 53.91
N GLU A 78 -46.91 8.99 54.33
CA GLU A 78 -45.76 8.15 54.67
C GLU A 78 -45.97 7.44 56.00
N SER A 79 -46.42 6.18 55.93
CA SER A 79 -46.30 5.23 57.04
C SER A 79 -44.83 4.77 57.15
N ASN A 80 -44.01 5.54 57.86
CA ASN A 80 -42.64 5.17 58.24
C ASN A 80 -42.66 4.04 59.30
N GLY A 81 -42.50 2.79 58.85
CA GLY A 81 -42.16 1.64 59.68
C GLY A 81 -40.70 1.20 59.46
N PRO A 82 -39.98 0.61 60.45
CA PRO A 82 -38.53 0.34 60.38
C PRO A 82 -38.04 -0.68 59.35
N THR A 83 -38.86 -1.09 58.38
CA THR A 83 -38.51 -2.15 57.41
C THR A 83 -38.11 -1.61 56.03
N ASP A 84 -38.29 -0.31 55.76
CA ASP A 84 -38.11 0.25 54.40
C ASP A 84 -36.75 0.93 54.17
N ALA A 85 -35.94 1.17 55.21
CA ALA A 85 -34.61 1.76 55.03
C ALA A 85 -33.66 0.83 54.25
N TYR A 86 -33.67 -0.47 54.56
CA TYR A 86 -32.85 -1.45 53.85
C TYR A 86 -33.36 -1.71 52.42
N ALA A 87 -34.68 -1.66 52.22
CA ALA A 87 -35.30 -1.78 50.91
C ALA A 87 -35.05 -0.54 50.04
N ALA A 88 -35.03 0.66 50.62
CA ALA A 88 -34.65 1.89 49.94
C ALA A 88 -33.17 1.88 49.52
N ILE A 89 -32.27 1.42 50.40
CA ILE A 89 -30.84 1.26 50.09
C ILE A 89 -30.64 0.21 48.98
N ALA A 90 -31.30 -0.95 49.04
CA ALA A 90 -31.20 -1.98 48.01
C ALA A 90 -31.79 -1.53 46.65
N LYS A 91 -32.86 -0.72 46.66
CA LYS A 91 -33.41 -0.11 45.44
C LYS A 91 -32.48 0.96 44.87
N ALA A 92 -31.89 1.79 45.72
CA ALA A 92 -30.88 2.77 45.32
C ALA A 92 -29.64 2.07 44.73
N ASP A 93 -29.17 1.00 45.37
CA ASP A 93 -28.04 0.20 44.89
C ASP A 93 -28.37 -0.49 43.55
N ARG A 94 -29.57 -1.05 43.40
CA ARG A 94 -30.08 -1.57 42.12
C ARG A 94 -30.17 -0.50 41.01
N LEU A 95 -30.40 0.77 41.38
CA LEU A 95 -30.43 1.90 40.44
C LEU A 95 -29.01 2.40 40.09
N THR A 96 -28.03 2.27 40.99
CA THR A 96 -26.64 2.66 40.75
C THR A 96 -25.80 1.55 40.11
N GLN A 97 -26.21 0.29 40.26
CA GLN A 97 -25.62 -0.84 39.55
C GLN A 97 -26.00 -0.74 38.06
N GLU A 98 -25.02 -0.49 37.19
CA GLU A 98 -25.23 -0.70 35.76
C GLU A 98 -25.77 -2.12 35.55
N PRO A 99 -26.83 -2.33 34.76
CA PRO A 99 -27.35 -3.68 34.52
C PRO A 99 -26.24 -4.61 34.03
N GLU A 100 -26.11 -5.79 34.63
CA GLU A 100 -25.06 -6.77 34.28
C GLU A 100 -25.03 -7.10 32.77
N SER A 101 -26.15 -6.95 32.06
CA SER A 101 -26.21 -7.06 30.60
C SER A 101 -25.41 -5.99 29.87
N ILE A 102 -25.46 -4.74 30.34
CA ILE A 102 -24.68 -3.62 29.78
C ILE A 102 -23.19 -3.78 30.12
N ARG A 103 -22.86 -4.26 31.32
CA ARG A 103 -21.47 -4.56 31.70
C ARG A 103 -20.87 -5.63 30.77
N LYS A 104 -21.58 -6.76 30.61
CA LYS A 104 -21.17 -7.83 29.68
C LYS A 104 -21.05 -7.32 28.24
N TRP A 105 -22.02 -6.51 27.79
CA TRP A 105 -21.96 -5.93 26.45
C TRP A 105 -20.74 -5.01 26.25
N ARG A 106 -20.40 -4.16 27.23
CA ARG A 106 -19.18 -3.33 27.14
C ARG A 106 -17.91 -4.16 27.12
N GLU A 107 -17.85 -5.22 27.94
CA GLU A 107 -16.71 -6.14 27.96
C GLU A 107 -16.57 -6.88 26.62
N GLU A 108 -17.67 -7.37 26.05
CA GLU A 108 -17.70 -8.01 24.74
C GLU A 108 -17.31 -7.06 23.60
N GLN A 109 -17.83 -5.83 23.59
CA GLN A 109 -17.45 -4.81 22.60
C GLN A 109 -15.99 -4.40 22.72
N LYS A 110 -15.51 -4.18 23.95
CA LYS A 110 -14.09 -3.87 24.20
C LYS A 110 -13.20 -5.00 23.70
N LYS A 111 -13.56 -6.26 23.99
CA LYS A 111 -12.82 -7.43 23.53
C LYS A 111 -12.83 -7.54 22.00
N ARG A 112 -13.98 -7.32 21.36
CA ARG A 112 -14.09 -7.34 19.89
C ARG A 112 -13.23 -6.26 19.25
N LEU A 113 -13.19 -5.06 19.84
CA LEU A 113 -12.34 -3.97 19.35
C LEU A 113 -10.85 -4.31 19.52
N GLU A 114 -10.46 -4.86 20.66
CA GLU A 114 -9.08 -5.30 20.92
C GLU A 114 -8.65 -6.41 19.95
N GLU A 115 -9.54 -7.34 19.61
CA GLU A 115 -9.29 -8.38 18.61
C GLU A 115 -9.10 -7.79 17.20
N LEU A 116 -9.90 -6.79 16.83
CA LEU A 116 -9.77 -6.09 15.54
C LEU A 116 -8.46 -5.30 15.46
N ASP A 117 -8.10 -4.59 16.54
CA ASP A 117 -6.83 -3.86 16.64
C ASP A 117 -5.62 -4.82 16.57
N ALA A 118 -5.72 -5.99 17.21
CA ALA A 118 -4.69 -7.01 17.16
C ALA A 118 -4.56 -7.60 15.74
N ALA A 119 -5.69 -7.92 15.08
CA ALA A 119 -5.70 -8.42 13.72
C ALA A 119 -5.08 -7.39 12.75
N SER A 120 -5.43 -6.10 12.89
CA SER A 120 -4.84 -5.04 12.08
C SER A 120 -3.34 -4.92 12.27
N LYS A 121 -2.83 -5.06 13.50
CA LYS A 121 -1.38 -5.02 13.76
C LYS A 121 -0.66 -6.23 13.15
N VAL A 122 -1.28 -7.40 13.18
CA VAL A 122 -0.72 -8.62 12.58
C VAL A 122 -0.61 -8.46 11.07
N THR A 123 -1.68 -8.03 10.39
CA THR A 123 -1.64 -7.84 8.92
C THR A 123 -0.63 -6.77 8.51
N GLU A 124 -0.51 -5.70 9.29
CA GLU A 124 0.49 -4.65 9.07
C GLU A 124 1.93 -5.17 9.24
N GLN A 125 2.17 -6.04 10.22
CA GLN A 125 3.47 -6.69 10.40
C GLN A 125 3.77 -7.67 9.27
N GLU A 126 2.79 -8.49 8.87
CA GLU A 126 2.93 -9.42 7.74
C GLU A 126 3.27 -8.68 6.44
N TRP A 127 2.62 -7.54 6.17
CA TRP A 127 2.92 -6.72 5.00
C TRP A 127 4.31 -6.09 5.07
N ARG A 128 4.73 -5.62 6.25
CA ARG A 128 6.11 -5.13 6.43
C ARG A 128 7.15 -6.23 6.22
N GLU A 129 6.93 -7.41 6.79
CA GLU A 129 7.83 -8.54 6.62
C GLU A 129 7.87 -9.01 5.18
N LYS A 130 6.73 -9.03 4.50
CA LYS A 130 6.64 -9.35 3.07
C LYS A 130 7.41 -8.33 2.24
N ALA A 131 7.21 -7.04 2.45
CA ALA A 131 7.95 -5.99 1.75
C ALA A 131 9.47 -6.09 1.99
N LYS A 132 9.87 -6.41 3.23
CA LYS A 132 11.27 -6.63 3.58
C LYS A 132 11.86 -7.86 2.86
N LYS A 133 11.15 -8.99 2.86
CA LYS A 133 11.56 -10.21 2.14
C LYS A 133 11.69 -9.95 0.64
N ASP A 134 10.70 -9.29 0.03
CA ASP A 134 10.71 -8.98 -1.39
C ASP A 134 11.92 -8.07 -1.76
N LEU A 135 12.29 -7.13 -0.88
CA LEU A 135 13.49 -6.30 -1.03
C LEU A 135 14.79 -7.10 -0.90
N GLU A 136 14.89 -7.99 0.09
CA GLU A 136 16.03 -8.88 0.29
C GLU A 136 16.23 -9.83 -0.91
N GLU A 137 15.14 -10.42 -1.41
CA GLU A 137 15.15 -11.26 -2.60
C GLU A 137 15.58 -10.49 -3.85
N TRP A 138 15.12 -9.25 -4.01
CA TRP A 138 15.55 -8.41 -5.12
C TRP A 138 17.06 -8.15 -5.05
N ASN A 139 17.59 -7.77 -3.87
CA ASN A 139 19.01 -7.56 -3.67
C ASN A 139 19.84 -8.83 -3.96
N LEU A 140 19.37 -9.99 -3.51
CA LEU A 140 20.04 -11.27 -3.77
C LEU A 140 20.07 -11.56 -5.27
N ARG A 141 18.93 -11.46 -5.97
CA ARG A 141 18.86 -11.68 -7.43
C ARG A 141 19.76 -10.70 -8.19
N GLN A 142 19.81 -9.42 -7.79
CA GLN A 142 20.70 -8.44 -8.41
C GLN A 142 22.16 -8.82 -8.21
N ASN A 143 22.55 -9.20 -6.99
CA ASN A 143 23.92 -9.58 -6.70
C ASN A 143 24.32 -10.87 -7.45
N GLU A 144 23.46 -11.88 -7.47
CA GLU A 144 23.67 -13.11 -8.25
C GLU A 144 23.82 -12.82 -9.74
N GLN A 145 22.97 -11.96 -10.31
CA GLN A 145 23.06 -11.57 -11.70
C GLN A 145 24.37 -10.83 -11.99
N MET A 146 24.79 -9.92 -11.11
CA MET A 146 26.05 -9.21 -11.23
C MET A 146 27.25 -10.15 -11.15
N GLU A 147 27.25 -11.10 -10.21
CA GLU A 147 28.31 -12.11 -10.09
C GLU A 147 28.34 -13.05 -11.30
N LYS A 148 27.17 -13.46 -11.82
CA LYS A 148 27.09 -14.24 -13.04
C LYS A 148 27.66 -13.47 -14.25
N ASN A 149 27.35 -12.18 -14.36
CA ASN A 149 27.91 -11.32 -15.41
C ASN A 149 29.42 -11.17 -15.26
N ARG A 150 29.93 -10.94 -14.04
CA ARG A 150 31.37 -10.88 -13.76
C ARG A 150 32.07 -12.19 -14.06
N ALA A 151 31.46 -13.32 -13.70
CA ALA A 151 31.99 -14.66 -14.00
C ALA A 151 32.01 -14.93 -15.51
N ASN A 152 30.95 -14.56 -16.23
CA ASN A 152 30.91 -14.69 -17.69
C ASN A 152 31.99 -13.85 -18.37
N ASN A 153 32.17 -12.58 -17.96
CA ASN A 153 33.22 -11.71 -18.47
C ASN A 153 34.62 -12.26 -18.18
N ARG A 154 34.85 -12.80 -16.98
CA ARG A 154 36.11 -13.47 -16.64
C ARG A 154 36.35 -14.71 -17.51
N ALA A 155 35.33 -15.55 -17.67
CA ALA A 155 35.42 -16.75 -18.49
C ALA A 155 35.66 -16.42 -19.98
N SER A 156 35.02 -15.38 -20.51
CA SER A 156 35.25 -14.93 -21.89
C SER A 156 36.66 -14.36 -22.08
N GLU A 157 37.16 -13.61 -21.10
CA GLU A 157 38.53 -13.09 -21.13
C GLU A 157 39.56 -14.22 -21.03
N GLU A 158 39.35 -15.19 -20.13
CA GLU A 158 40.21 -16.38 -20.01
C GLU A 158 40.20 -17.22 -21.30
N ALA A 159 39.03 -17.40 -21.93
CA ALA A 159 38.92 -18.08 -23.21
C ALA A 159 39.64 -17.31 -24.33
N PHE A 160 39.45 -16.00 -24.41
CA PHE A 160 40.12 -15.13 -25.37
C PHE A 160 41.65 -15.13 -25.19
N LEU A 161 42.12 -15.08 -23.94
CA LEU A 161 43.54 -15.18 -23.61
C LEU A 161 44.12 -16.54 -23.95
N LYS A 162 43.35 -17.63 -23.75
CA LYS A 162 43.77 -18.98 -24.13
C LYS A 162 43.91 -19.10 -25.64
N GLU A 163 42.89 -18.69 -26.41
CA GLU A 163 42.92 -18.67 -27.88
C GLU A 163 44.09 -17.81 -28.41
N SER A 164 44.37 -16.68 -27.75
CA SER A 164 45.50 -15.82 -28.09
C SER A 164 46.85 -16.51 -27.84
N LYS A 165 47.04 -17.12 -26.66
CA LYS A 165 48.29 -17.78 -26.24
C LYS A 165 48.54 -19.13 -26.90
N GLU A 166 47.51 -19.79 -27.41
CA GLU A 166 47.64 -21.01 -28.20
C GLU A 166 48.24 -20.64 -29.57
N GLU A 167 49.56 -20.44 -29.59
CA GLU A 167 50.36 -20.18 -30.79
C GLU A 167 50.78 -21.50 -31.41
N THR A 168 49.82 -22.15 -32.07
CA THR A 168 50.13 -23.27 -32.96
C THR A 168 50.78 -22.70 -34.23
N PRO A 169 52.02 -23.10 -34.58
CA PRO A 169 52.69 -22.64 -35.79
C PRO A 169 51.82 -22.88 -37.03
N GLY A 170 51.56 -21.84 -37.84
CA GLY A 170 50.70 -21.91 -39.04
C GLY A 170 49.29 -21.32 -38.86
N SER A 171 48.86 -21.01 -37.63
CA SER A 171 47.55 -20.39 -37.34
C SER A 171 47.53 -18.86 -37.47
N GLU A 172 48.66 -18.22 -37.78
CA GLU A 172 48.79 -16.75 -37.70
C GLU A 172 47.86 -16.02 -38.67
N TRP A 173 47.72 -16.51 -39.91
CA TRP A 173 46.80 -15.92 -40.89
C TRP A 173 45.33 -16.21 -40.59
N GLU A 174 45.04 -17.31 -39.88
CA GLU A 174 43.70 -17.61 -39.39
C GLU A 174 43.28 -16.60 -38.31
N LYS A 175 44.16 -16.30 -37.36
CA LYS A 175 43.95 -15.24 -36.34
C LYS A 175 43.75 -13.87 -36.97
N VAL A 176 44.60 -13.49 -37.93
CA VAL A 176 44.47 -12.21 -38.65
C VAL A 176 43.14 -12.13 -39.40
N ALA A 177 42.72 -13.20 -40.05
CA ALA A 177 41.45 -13.25 -40.76
C ALA A 177 40.24 -13.17 -39.81
N GLN A 178 40.30 -13.77 -38.62
CA GLN A 178 39.23 -13.70 -37.62
C GLN A 178 39.01 -12.29 -37.08
N LEU A 179 40.06 -11.47 -37.01
CA LEU A 179 39.99 -10.05 -36.64
C LEU A 179 39.55 -9.15 -37.81
N CYS A 180 39.57 -9.65 -39.04
CA CYS A 180 39.19 -8.89 -40.22
C CYS A 180 37.70 -9.05 -40.54
N ASP A 181 36.99 -7.93 -40.69
CA ASP A 181 35.60 -7.95 -41.13
C ASP A 181 35.49 -8.14 -42.65
N PHE A 182 35.14 -9.36 -43.03
CA PHE A 182 34.88 -9.76 -44.42
C PHE A 182 33.43 -9.57 -44.86
N ASN A 183 32.56 -9.00 -44.02
CA ASN A 183 31.19 -8.74 -44.42
C ASN A 183 31.17 -7.69 -45.54
N PRO A 184 30.65 -8.01 -46.74
CA PRO A 184 30.59 -7.05 -47.84
C PRO A 184 29.67 -5.85 -47.52
N LYS A 185 28.74 -6.00 -46.57
CA LYS A 185 27.77 -4.96 -46.19
C LYS A 185 28.24 -4.02 -45.06
N SER A 186 29.31 -4.35 -44.36
CA SER A 186 29.83 -3.52 -43.26
C SER A 186 30.79 -2.42 -43.73
N SER A 187 31.13 -2.39 -45.02
CA SER A 187 32.09 -1.45 -45.60
C SER A 187 31.52 -0.03 -45.69
N LYS A 188 31.62 0.73 -44.59
CA LYS A 188 31.49 2.21 -44.59
C LYS A 188 32.79 2.91 -45.00
N GLN A 189 33.76 2.16 -45.51
CA GLN A 189 35.10 2.62 -45.84
C GLN A 189 35.11 3.34 -47.20
N SER A 190 35.76 4.51 -47.29
CA SER A 190 35.90 5.28 -48.54
C SER A 190 36.92 4.71 -49.53
N LYS A 191 37.69 3.71 -49.11
CA LYS A 191 38.75 3.08 -49.91
C LYS A 191 38.37 1.65 -50.28
N ASP A 192 38.63 1.27 -51.52
CA ASP A 192 38.46 -0.11 -51.97
C ASP A 192 39.52 -1.02 -51.33
N VAL A 193 39.05 -1.90 -50.44
CA VAL A 193 39.88 -2.90 -49.74
C VAL A 193 39.71 -4.32 -50.29
N SER A 194 39.06 -4.47 -51.45
CA SER A 194 38.73 -5.79 -52.03
C SER A 194 39.99 -6.62 -52.32
N ARG A 195 41.06 -5.98 -52.82
CA ARG A 195 42.34 -6.66 -53.07
C ARG A 195 42.99 -7.14 -51.77
N MET A 196 42.99 -6.31 -50.73
CA MET A 196 43.55 -6.68 -49.42
C MET A 196 42.76 -7.83 -48.79
N ARG A 197 41.43 -7.78 -48.86
CA ARG A 197 40.55 -8.86 -48.40
C ARG A 197 40.84 -10.18 -49.12
N SER A 198 41.00 -10.14 -50.45
CA SER A 198 41.35 -11.31 -51.26
C SER A 198 42.69 -11.92 -50.85
N VAL A 199 43.72 -11.10 -50.62
CA VAL A 199 45.04 -11.56 -50.15
C VAL A 199 44.94 -12.23 -48.78
N LEU A 200 44.23 -11.62 -47.82
CA LEU A 200 44.07 -12.17 -46.47
C LEU A 200 43.30 -13.50 -46.47
N ILE A 201 42.27 -13.64 -47.30
CA ILE A 201 41.54 -14.91 -47.46
C ILE A 201 42.45 -16.00 -48.06
N SER A 202 43.25 -15.65 -49.07
CA SER A 202 44.19 -16.60 -49.67
C SER A 202 45.23 -17.08 -48.66
N LEU A 203 45.73 -16.20 -47.80
CA LEU A 203 46.73 -16.54 -46.78
C LEU A 203 46.13 -17.40 -45.64
N LYS A 204 44.83 -17.25 -45.37
CA LYS A 204 44.09 -18.16 -44.47
C LYS A 204 43.94 -19.56 -45.06
N GLN A 205 43.62 -19.67 -46.36
CA GLN A 205 43.37 -20.97 -47.01
C GLN A 205 44.66 -21.72 -47.35
N THR A 206 45.71 -20.98 -47.72
CA THR A 206 47.00 -21.53 -48.11
C THR A 206 48.09 -20.83 -47.31
N PRO A 207 48.46 -21.36 -46.13
CA PRO A 207 49.54 -20.82 -45.33
C PRO A 207 50.85 -20.83 -46.13
N LEU A 208 51.68 -19.81 -45.94
CA LEU A 208 53.02 -19.78 -46.53
C LEU A 208 53.83 -20.95 -45.99
N SER A 209 54.44 -21.76 -46.86
CA SER A 209 55.38 -22.79 -46.43
C SER A 209 56.57 -22.11 -45.74
N ARG A 210 56.79 -22.42 -44.47
CA ARG A 210 57.97 -21.98 -43.72
C ARG A 210 59.13 -22.94 -43.93
#